data_AF-A0A1E5BK63-F1
#
_entry.id   AF-A0A1E5BK63-F1
#
_cell.length_a   1.000
_cell.length_b   1.000
_cell.length_c   1.000
_cell.angle_alpha   90.00
_cell.angle_beta   90.00
_cell.angle_gamma   90.00
#
_symmetry.space_group_name_H-M   'P 1'
#
loop_
_entity.id
_entity.type
_entity.pdbx_description
1 polymer ?
#
loop_
_entity_poly.entity_id
_entity_poly.type
_entity_poly.pdbx_seq_one_letter_code
_entity_poly.pdbx_strand_id
1 'polypeptide(L)'
;MEYFYFISFLGGDRSKITVIDLHNGTSHQREQFSPVNDRDYRDLNEALVDAKSLAEKYNLEYVLFDSRYEKRLSERKELSLK
;
A
#
# COMPACT_ATOMS: atom_id res chain seq x y z
N MET A 1 -15.80 -5.37 -7.78
CA MET A 1 -14.55 -4.74 -7.31
C MET A 1 -13.54 -4.88 -8.42
N GLU A 2 -13.07 -3.77 -9.00
CA GLU A 2 -12.13 -3.79 -10.13
C GLU A 2 -10.67 -3.91 -9.68
N TYR A 3 -10.38 -3.58 -8.42
CA TYR A 3 -9.03 -3.54 -7.86
C TYR A 3 -8.90 -4.44 -6.62
N PHE A 4 -7.66 -4.71 -6.25
CA PHE A 4 -7.27 -5.24 -4.95
C PHE A 4 -6.07 -4.45 -4.42
N TYR A 5 -5.85 -4.54 -3.12
CA TYR A 5 -4.74 -3.87 -2.45
C TYR A 5 -3.75 -4.90 -1.91
N PHE A 6 -2.47 -4.56 -1.87
CA PHE A 6 -1.44 -5.35 -1.23
C PHE A 6 -0.33 -4.45 -0.70
N ILE A 7 0.48 -4.99 0.20
CA ILE A 7 1.57 -4.25 0.85
C ILE A 7 2.86 -4.55 0.10
N SER A 8 3.63 -3.51 -0.19
CA SER A 8 4.81 -3.55 -1.05
C SER A 8 5.98 -2.82 -0.40
N PHE A 9 7.20 -3.33 -0.64
CA PHE A 9 8.42 -2.56 -0.42
C PHE A 9 8.57 -1.51 -1.53
N LEU A 10 8.49 -0.23 -1.18
CA LEU A 10 8.42 0.85 -2.18
C LEU A 10 9.67 0.87 -3.06
N GLY A 11 9.51 0.60 -4.35
CA GLY A 11 10.63 0.53 -5.29
C GLY A 11 11.65 -0.56 -4.97
N GLY A 12 11.27 -1.58 -4.18
CA GLY A 12 12.16 -2.62 -3.69
C GLY A 12 13.01 -2.22 -2.48
N ASP A 13 12.88 -1.00 -1.97
CA ASP A 13 13.56 -0.55 -0.75
C ASP A 13 12.94 -1.22 0.48
N ARG A 14 13.67 -2.18 1.06
CA ARG A 14 13.20 -2.95 2.23
C ARG A 14 13.08 -2.14 3.53
N SER A 15 13.49 -0.87 3.52
CA SER A 15 13.27 0.05 4.64
C SER A 15 11.94 0.79 4.56
N LYS A 16 11.23 0.72 3.42
CA LYS A 16 10.02 1.49 3.14
C LYS A 16 8.90 0.59 2.71
N ILE A 17 7.73 0.75 3.31
CA ILE A 17 6.54 0.02 2.89
C ILE A 17 5.39 0.97 2.56
N THR A 18 4.57 0.54 1.61
CA THR A 18 3.34 1.24 1.22
C THR A 18 2.26 0.24 0.82
N VAL A 19 1.05 0.73 0.61
CA VAL A 19 -0.04 -0.03 -0.03
C VAL A 19 -0.03 0.28 -1.53
N ILE A 20 -0.33 -0.72 -2.35
CA ILE A 20 -0.51 -0.56 -3.79
C ILE A 20 -1.90 -1.05 -4.17
N ASP A 21 -2.61 -0.27 -4.96
CA ASP A 21 -3.81 -0.70 -5.67
C ASP A 21 -3.43 -1.27 -7.05
N LEU A 22 -4.01 -2.41 -7.40
CA LEU A 22 -3.80 -3.05 -8.69
C LEU A 22 -5.11 -3.57 -9.27
N HIS A 23 -5.32 -3.32 -10.56
CA HIS A 23 -6.49 -3.80 -11.28
C HIS A 23 -6.45 -5.34 -11.38
N ASN A 24 -7.60 -5.99 -11.16
CA ASN A 24 -7.69 -7.46 -11.19
C ASN A 24 -7.25 -8.05 -12.55
N GLY A 25 -7.49 -7.34 -13.65
CA GLY A 25 -7.05 -7.75 -15.00
C GLY A 25 -5.53 -7.74 -15.22
N THR A 26 -4.77 -7.10 -14.32
CA THR A 26 -3.30 -7.02 -14.38
C THR A 26 -2.65 -7.64 -13.13
N SER A 27 -3.34 -8.56 -12.44
CA SER A 27 -2.85 -9.19 -11.22
C SER A 27 -1.47 -9.85 -11.35
N HIS A 28 -1.15 -10.38 -12.54
CA HIS A 28 0.17 -10.95 -12.86
C HIS A 28 1.34 -9.95 -12.71
N GLN A 29 1.07 -8.64 -12.65
CA GLN A 29 2.09 -7.60 -12.45
C GLN A 29 2.43 -7.38 -10.97
N ARG A 30 1.69 -7.98 -10.03
CA ARG A 30 1.87 -7.81 -8.58
C ARG A 30 3.32 -8.02 -8.13
N GLU A 31 3.97 -9.06 -8.61
CA GLU A 31 5.36 -9.39 -8.26
C GLU A 31 6.38 -8.31 -8.67
N GLN A 32 6.03 -7.47 -9.65
CA GLN A 32 6.89 -6.35 -10.07
C GLN A 32 6.96 -5.24 -9.02
N PHE A 33 6.04 -5.24 -8.04
CA PHE A 33 5.99 -4.26 -6.95
C PHE A 33 6.70 -4.73 -5.69
N SER A 34 7.46 -5.84 -5.71
CA SER A 34 8.15 -6.35 -4.51
C SER A 34 7.21 -6.49 -3.30
N PRO A 35 6.17 -7.35 -3.40
CA PRO A 35 5.19 -7.52 -2.33
C PRO A 35 5.85 -8.00 -1.03
N VAL A 36 5.33 -7.53 0.10
CA VAL A 36 5.84 -7.89 1.44
C VAL A 36 5.44 -9.31 1.83
N ASN A 37 4.28 -9.78 1.35
CA ASN A 37 3.73 -11.11 1.59
C ASN A 37 2.76 -11.50 0.45
N ASP A 38 2.08 -12.65 0.53
CA ASP A 38 1.13 -13.14 -0.48
C ASP A 38 -0.33 -12.71 -0.24
N ARG A 39 -0.58 -11.80 0.71
CA ARG A 39 -1.94 -11.37 1.05
C ARG A 39 -2.42 -10.28 0.10
N ASP A 40 -3.65 -10.45 -0.37
CA ASP A 40 -4.41 -9.45 -1.08
C ASP A 40 -5.61 -9.02 -0.23
N TYR A 41 -5.91 -7.73 -0.28
CA TYR A 41 -6.99 -7.10 0.46
C TYR A 41 -8.07 -6.61 -0.50
N ARG A 42 -9.33 -6.71 -0.07
CA ARG A 42 -10.49 -6.17 -0.80
C ARG A 42 -10.95 -4.83 -0.24
N ASP A 43 -10.60 -4.54 1.01
CA ASP A 43 -10.86 -3.30 1.69
C ASP A 43 -9.56 -2.48 1.84
N LEU A 44 -9.61 -1.21 1.46
CA LEU A 44 -8.44 -0.32 1.53
C LEU A 44 -8.05 -0.06 2.98
N ASN A 45 -9.00 0.19 3.88
CA ASN A 45 -8.70 0.53 5.26
C ASN A 45 -8.02 -0.63 5.98
N GLU A 46 -8.44 -1.87 5.71
CA GLU A 46 -7.78 -3.07 6.22
C GLU A 46 -6.31 -3.14 5.77
N ALA A 47 -6.04 -2.88 4.48
CA ALA A 47 -4.68 -2.86 3.95
C ALA A 47 -3.81 -1.76 4.59
N LEU A 48 -4.38 -0.56 4.78
CA LEU A 48 -3.68 0.57 5.40
C LEU A 48 -3.34 0.31 6.87
N VAL A 49 -4.29 -0.25 7.63
CA VAL A 49 -4.08 -0.60 9.06
C VAL A 49 -2.98 -1.65 9.19
N ASP A 50 -3.02 -2.70 8.38
CA ASP A 50 -2.00 -3.75 8.40
C ASP A 50 -0.63 -3.22 7.98
N ALA A 51 -0.56 -2.37 6.94
CA ALA A 51 0.69 -1.76 6.51
C ALA A 51 1.31 -0.89 7.61
N LYS A 52 0.53 -0.02 8.26
CA LYS A 52 1.03 0.79 9.38
C LYS A 52 1.50 -0.06 10.56
N SER A 53 0.75 -1.11 10.89
CA SER A 53 1.11 -2.05 11.97
C SER A 53 2.41 -2.81 11.66
N LEU A 54 2.62 -3.20 10.40
CA LEU A 54 3.86 -3.83 9.96
C LEU A 54 5.05 -2.87 9.98
N ALA A 55 4.85 -1.62 9.55
CA ALA A 55 5.89 -0.59 9.62
C ALA A 55 6.36 -0.39 11.06
N GLU A 56 5.43 -0.25 12.01
CA GLU A 56 5.75 -0.10 13.43
C GLU A 56 6.47 -1.33 13.97
N LYS A 57 5.93 -2.54 13.74
CA LYS A 57 6.47 -3.80 14.25
C LYS A 57 7.93 -4.05 13.81
N TYR A 58 8.26 -3.68 12.58
CA TYR A 58 9.58 -3.93 11.99
C TYR A 58 10.45 -2.68 11.87
N ASN A 59 10.03 -1.56 12.45
CA ASN A 59 10.73 -0.27 12.40
C ASN A 59 11.05 0.18 10.96
N LEU A 60 10.05 0.11 10.08
CA LEU A 60 10.12 0.54 8.67
C LEU A 60 9.43 1.90 8.50
N GLU A 61 9.83 2.65 7.47
CA GLU A 61 9.12 3.87 7.08
C GLU A 61 7.82 3.51 6.35
N TYR A 62 6.67 3.94 6.90
CA TYR A 62 5.40 3.89 6.20
C TYR A 62 5.29 5.07 5.23
N VAL A 63 5.20 4.79 3.93
CA VAL A 63 4.94 5.79 2.89
C VAL A 63 3.45 5.79 2.58
N LEU A 64 2.84 6.98 2.67
CA LEU A 64 1.42 7.19 2.45
C LEU A 64 0.97 6.56 1.12
N PHE A 65 -0.17 5.87 1.18
CA PHE A 65 -0.81 5.31 0.01
C PHE A 65 -1.20 6.40 -0.99
N ASP A 66 -0.79 6.24 -2.24
CA ASP A 66 -1.25 7.06 -3.36
C ASP A 66 -1.86 6.18 -4.45
N SER A 67 -3.18 6.24 -4.58
CA SER A 67 -3.92 5.44 -5.55
C SER A 67 -3.47 5.77 -6.98
N ARG A 68 -3.29 4.71 -7.77
CA ARG A 68 -2.95 4.79 -9.19
C ARG A 68 -4.15 5.05 -10.08
N TYR A 69 -5.36 4.74 -9.60
CA TYR A 69 -6.58 4.79 -10.39
C TYR A 69 -7.58 5.85 -9.88
N GLU A 70 -7.69 6.01 -8.56
CA GLU A 70 -8.68 6.87 -7.91
C GLU A 70 -8.03 7.79 -6.86
N LYS A 71 -7.56 8.97 -7.29
CA LYS A 71 -6.89 9.97 -6.42
C LYS A 71 -7.69 10.45 -5.20
N ARG A 72 -8.99 10.16 -5.14
CA ARG A 72 -9.83 10.44 -3.96
C ARG A 72 -9.57 9.46 -2.82
N LEU A 73 -9.02 8.27 -3.12
CA LEU A 73 -8.67 7.24 -2.14
C LEU A 73 -7.26 7.42 -1.56
N SER A 74 -6.40 8.22 -2.20
CA SER A 74 -5.04 8.48 -1.72
C SER A 74 -5.07 9.09 -0.32
N GLU A 75 -4.18 8.60 0.54
CA GLU A 75 -3.94 9.22 1.83
C GLU A 75 -3.37 10.63 1.64
N ARG A 76 -3.82 11.56 2.47
CA ARG A 76 -3.27 12.92 2.51
C ARG A 76 -2.55 13.08 3.82
N LYS A 77 -1.36 13.68 3.77
CA LYS A 77 -0.71 14.15 4.99
C LYS A 77 -1.58 15.28 5.53
N GLU A 78 -2.24 15.08 6.67
CA GLU A 78 -2.87 16.18 7.37
C GLU A 78 -1.78 17.18 7.74
N LEU A 79 -1.70 18.28 7.00
CA LEU A 79 -0.90 19.42 7.40
C LEU A 79 -1.63 20.06 8.56
N SER A 80 -1.29 19.65 9.78
CA SER A 80 -1.68 20.39 10.97
C SER A 80 -1.03 21.77 10.89
N LEU A 81 -1.78 22.77 10.41
CA LEU A 81 -1.45 24.17 10.60
C LEU A 81 -1.51 24.42 12.11
N LYS A 82 -0.34 24.53 12.75
CA LYS A 82 -0.20 25.10 14.08
C LYS A 82 -0.31 26.61 14.03
#